data_AF-A0A0P7ZV53-F1
#
_entry.id   AF-A0A0P7ZV53-F1
#
_cell.length_a   1.000
_cell.length_b   1.000
_cell.length_c   1.000
_cell.angle_alpha   90.00
_cell.angle_beta   90.00
_cell.angle_gamma   90.00
#
_symmetry.space_group_name_H-M   'P 1'
#
loop_
_entity.id
_entity.type
_entity.pdbx_description
1 polymer ?
#
loop_
_entity_poly.entity_id
_entity_poly.type
_entity_poly.pdbx_seq_one_letter_code
_entity_poly.pdbx_strand_id
1 'polypeptide(L)' 'MSQRIRFTRPVVGLLALVFLALVIALDTARSGLPDPFDAPAPLALGSGAAPEGAHCTGQ' A
#
# COMPACT_ATOMS: atom_id res chain seq x y z
N MET A 1 5.59 24.22 33.91
CA MET A 1 5.68 22.79 33.57
C MET A 1 6.23 22.66 32.15
N SER A 2 7.56 22.68 32.02
CA SER A 2 8.24 22.63 30.71
C SER A 2 8.38 21.18 30.27
N GLN A 3 7.54 20.75 29.31
CA GLN A 3 7.74 19.49 28.61
C GLN A 3 9.00 19.61 27.76
N ARG A 4 10.13 19.16 28.31
CA ARG A 4 11.29 18.84 27.49
C ARG A 4 10.84 17.75 26.53
N ILE A 5 10.87 18.04 25.23
CA ILE A 5 10.71 17.04 24.17
C ILE A 5 11.88 16.08 24.31
N ARG A 6 11.76 15.11 25.22
CA ARG A 6 12.60 13.92 25.15
C ARG A 6 12.14 13.25 23.87
N PHE A 7 13.04 13.09 22.91
CA PHE A 7 12.85 12.18 21.77
C PHE A 7 12.58 10.79 22.33
N THR A 8 11.33 10.58 22.70
CA THR A 8 10.82 9.41 23.38
C THR A 8 10.15 8.59 22.30
N ARG A 9 10.17 7.28 22.47
CA ARG A 9 9.50 6.29 21.60
C ARG A 9 8.19 6.79 20.95
N PRO A 10 7.24 7.46 21.65
CA PRO A 10 6.03 7.99 21.02
C PRO A 10 6.25 9.03 19.92
N VAL A 11 7.24 9.92 20.05
CA VAL A 11 7.53 10.96 19.05
C VAL A 11 8.01 10.31 17.75
N VAL A 12 8.89 9.32 17.85
CA VAL A 12 9.39 8.57 16.67
C VAL A 12 8.25 7.81 16.00
N GLY A 13 7.37 7.17 16.79
CA GLY A 13 6.19 6.49 16.27
C GLY A 13 5.24 7.44 15.52
N LEU A 14 4.96 8.61 16.09
CA LEU A 14 4.15 9.64 15.43
C LEU A 14 4.78 10.12 14.12
N LEU A 15 6.09 10.38 14.11
CA LEU A 15 6.80 10.78 12.89
C LEU A 15 6.74 9.71 11.80
N ALA A 16 6.90 8.43 12.17
CA ALA A 16 6.77 7.32 11.24
C ALA A 16 5.36 7.22 10.64
N LEU A 17 4.31 7.39 11.46
CA LEU A 17 2.93 7.39 11.00
C LEU A 17 2.63 8.58 10.07
N VAL A 18 3.11 9.78 10.41
CA VAL A 18 2.97 10.97 9.55
C VAL A 18 3.67 10.75 8.21
N PHE A 19 4.88 10.20 8.23
CA PHE A 19 5.64 9.90 7.02
C PHE A 19 4.90 8.88 6.14
N LEU A 20 4.38 7.79 6.73
CA LEU A 20 3.61 6.78 6.02
C LEU A 20 2.34 7.38 5.37
N ALA A 21 1.59 8.19 6.13
CA ALA A 21 0.40 8.87 5.62
C ALA A 21 0.72 9.78 4.44
N LEU A 22 1.86 10.50 4.50
CA LEU A 22 2.35 11.34 3.41
C LEU A 22 2.66 10.52 2.15
N VAL A 23 3.33 9.38 2.28
CA VAL A 23 3.63 8.49 1.14
C VAL A 23 2.34 8.00 0.49
N ILE A 24 1.37 7.54 1.28
CA ILE A 24 0.07 7.07 0.77
C ILE A 24 -0.70 8.20 0.08
N ALA A 25 -0.73 9.40 0.67
CA ALA A 25 -1.39 10.55 0.07
C ALA A 25 -0.74 10.95 -1.27
N LEU A 26 0.59 10.91 -1.35
CA LEU A 26 1.32 11.20 -2.59
C LEU A 26 1.07 10.14 -3.67
N ASP A 27 1.09 8.85 -3.31
CA ASP A 27 0.81 7.75 -4.23
C ASP A 27 -0.61 7.84 -4.78
N THR A 28 -1.61 7.96 -3.90
CA THR A 28 -3.03 8.08 -4.30
C THR A 28 -3.31 9.33 -5.14
N ALA A 29 -2.65 10.46 -4.87
CA ALA A 29 -2.76 11.66 -5.68
C ALA A 29 -2.15 11.52 -7.09
N ARG A 30 -1.27 10.54 -7.32
CA ARG A 30 -0.57 10.33 -8.59
C ARG A 30 -1.09 9.13 -9.39
N SER A 31 -1.50 8.06 -8.70
CA SER A 31 -1.75 6.75 -9.30
C SER A 31 -3.22 6.50 -9.67
N GLY A 32 -4.16 7.37 -9.26
CA GLY A 32 -5.58 7.11 -9.44
C GLY A 32 -6.06 5.90 -8.62
N LEU A 33 -7.32 5.49 -8.78
CA LEU A 33 -7.80 4.25 -8.16
C LEU A 33 -7.31 3.06 -9.02
N PRO A 34 -6.60 2.06 -8.46
CA PRO A 34 -6.19 0.89 -9.23
C PRO A 34 -7.41 0.18 -9.80
N ASP A 35 -7.44 -0.06 -11.10
CA ASP A 35 -8.44 -0.93 -11.71
C ASP A 35 -8.04 -2.39 -11.41
N PRO A 36 -8.85 -3.14 -10.63
CA PRO A 36 -8.54 -4.52 -10.27
C PRO A 36 -8.57 -5.48 -11.48
N PHE A 37 -9.10 -5.04 -12.63
CA PHE A 37 -9.14 -5.82 -13.87
C PHE A 37 -8.06 -5.42 -14.88
N ASP A 38 -7.35 -4.30 -14.65
CA ASP A 38 -6.23 -3.83 -15.49
C ASP A 38 -4.88 -4.15 -14.84
N ALA A 39 -4.78 -5.34 -14.23
CA ALA A 39 -3.51 -5.86 -13.73
C ALA A 39 -2.81 -6.64 -14.86
N PRO A 40 -1.50 -6.44 -15.09
CA PRO A 40 -0.77 -7.27 -16.05
C PRO A 40 -0.79 -8.73 -15.59
N ALA A 41 -0.79 -9.67 -16.55
CA ALA A 41 -0.99 -11.11 -16.29
C ALA A 41 -0.20 -11.70 -15.10
N PRO A 42 1.09 -11.35 -14.86
CA PRO A 42 1.83 -11.86 -13.70
C PRO A 42 1.24 -11.45 -12.34
N LEU A 43 0.48 -10.36 -12.31
CA LEU A 43 -0.11 -9.74 -11.11
C LEU A 43 -1.63 -9.93 -11.06
N ALA A 44 -2.25 -10.42 -12.14
CA ALA A 44 -3.70 -10.62 -12.27
C ALA A 44 -4.20 -11.90 -11.57
N LEU A 45 -3.65 -12.21 -10.39
CA LEU A 45 -3.96 -13.39 -9.60
C LEU A 45 -5.45 -13.40 -9.19
N GLY A 46 -6.14 -14.52 -9.44
CA GLY A 46 -7.55 -14.69 -9.06
C GLY A 46 -8.59 -13.99 -9.96
N SER A 47 -8.16 -13.18 -10.93
CA SER A 47 -9.07 -12.51 -11.90
C SER A 47 -9.50 -13.40 -13.07
N GLY A 48 -8.86 -14.57 -13.24
CA GLY A 48 -8.99 -15.41 -14.43
C GLY A 48 -8.20 -14.92 -15.64
N ALA A 49 -7.65 -13.69 -15.61
CA ALA A 49 -6.83 -13.12 -16.68
C ALA A 49 -5.35 -13.60 -16.65
N ALA A 50 -4.93 -14.27 -15.57
CA ALA A 50 -3.63 -14.91 -15.44
C ALA A 50 -3.77 -16.44 -15.61
N PRO A 51 -3.56 -16.99 -16.82
CA PRO A 51 -3.75 -18.43 -17.07
C PRO A 51 -2.79 -19.31 -16.26
N GLU A 52 -1.63 -18.78 -15.84
CA GLU A 52 -0.68 -19.54 -15.02
C GLU A 52 -0.88 -19.34 -13.51
N GLY A 53 -1.58 -18.27 -13.09
CA GLY A 53 -1.67 -17.85 -11.69
C GLY A 53 -2.89 -18.40 -10.94
N ALA A 54 -3.91 -18.86 -11.65
CA ALA A 54 -5.11 -19.42 -11.03
C ALA A 54 -5.08 -20.95 -11.12
N HIS A 55 -4.60 -21.59 -10.05
CA HIS A 55 -4.49 -23.05 -9.93
C HIS A 55 -5.84 -23.81 -10.06
N CYS A 56 -6.95 -23.09 -10.14
CA CYS A 56 -8.31 -23.63 -10.22
C CYS A 56 -9.02 -23.41 -11.58
N THR A 57 -8.38 -22.82 -12.60
CA THR A 57 -9.05 -22.56 -13.91
C THR A 57 -8.71 -23.59 -14.98
N GLY A 58 -7.96 -24.63 -14.63
CA GLY A 58 -7.59 -25.70 -15.54
C GLY A 58 -8.46 -26.93 -15.32
N GLN A 59 -9.77 -26.85 -15.59
CA GLN A 59 -10.64 -27.95 -16.07
C GLN A 59 -11.83 -27.40 -16.84
#